data_AF-A0AAV9N339-F1
#
_entry.id   AF-A0AAV9N339-F1
#
_cell.length_a   1.000
_cell.length_b   1.000
_cell.length_c   1.000
_cell.angle_alpha   90.00
_cell.angle_beta   90.00
_cell.angle_gamma   90.00
#
_symmetry.space_group_name_H-M   'P 1'
#
loop_
_entity.id
_entity.type
_entity.pdbx_description
1 polymer ?
#
loop_
_entity_poly.entity_id
_entity_poly.type
_entity_poly.pdbx_seq_one_letter_code
_entity_poly.pdbx_strand_id
1 'polypeptide(L)'
;MIDRNVRASKLWYELFAQDSFEKCSRLLSFEESDLPIGLAVVAMSAARLSPSANLLRNSRLFAIPSALPLPVAPTYTETRSSDTATTIYPIRAALETPKTSLKRGDWGLKRALPIKTTTKTGTPTFRIRGGIDTPQHTADFESAADHVINLKKFQELDLRITLPDEKGRVKRDNLSPFAPDLDNTTVDTVPVIVQQDEPTAWLKASETQRVSKLPEHLKITLEQFKEDMAVEAESDESPAAGIEATAAPSSTKSEKRRWRYTGPYLAGITQYEFDKFLSKITAKERGAFRDKVKQHLISQRTTERRSKALDEGLSEESATQSAITVTEEEVTEHLRYLRSEPGQFGPLIATFFDLADGPQQELSGSDPWSYGRDTITALRYRQTGPPTTHPSAGLSYQYSGRYVLNDVKIGPIEGRQPAAGRILQSSALNETQARPLLGVAGFVASNPNKQEIGNVKWDPVPGGPRCVVSPTAALVGQSGKLEIQASVKTNWHLKDNVPTPDSEKKSSGEQLPAAARSRSLRTPSLRRSPGTRVNIDMDLVEEMDRLNRSASQSSNLTGRV
;
A
#
# COMPACT_ATOMS: atom_id res chain seq x y z
N MET A 1 9.10 19.57 5.96
CA MET A 1 8.21 18.73 5.12
C MET A 1 6.93 19.49 4.78
N ILE A 2 6.30 20.16 5.76
CA ILE A 2 5.16 21.10 5.60
C ILE A 2 5.51 22.28 4.67
N ASP A 3 6.70 22.88 4.82
CA ASP A 3 7.14 23.99 3.96
C ASP A 3 7.33 23.64 2.48
N ARG A 4 7.49 22.36 2.11
CA ARG A 4 7.81 21.98 0.71
C ARG A 4 6.58 21.84 -0.17
N ASN A 5 5.47 21.32 0.34
CA ASN A 5 4.21 21.32 -0.41
C ASN A 5 3.63 22.75 -0.51
N VAL A 6 3.83 23.56 0.54
CA VAL A 6 3.44 24.99 0.54
C VAL A 6 4.38 25.83 -0.35
N ARG A 7 5.70 25.55 -0.38
CA ARG A 7 6.61 26.18 -1.36
C ARG A 7 6.39 25.69 -2.77
N ALA A 8 6.08 24.41 -2.97
CA ALA A 8 5.73 23.88 -4.27
C ALA A 8 4.50 24.64 -4.79
N SER A 9 3.40 24.69 -4.02
CA SER A 9 2.24 25.48 -4.44
C SER A 9 2.64 26.95 -4.69
N LYS A 10 3.44 27.60 -3.84
CA LYS A 10 3.95 28.99 -4.01
C LYS A 10 4.85 29.21 -5.25
N LEU A 11 5.65 28.23 -5.64
CA LEU A 11 6.50 28.30 -6.83
C LEU A 11 5.73 27.93 -8.11
N TRP A 12 4.75 27.02 -8.01
CA TRP A 12 3.74 26.82 -9.04
C TRP A 12 2.87 28.07 -9.23
N TYR A 13 2.59 28.80 -8.14
CA TYR A 13 1.95 30.11 -8.16
C TYR A 13 2.78 31.12 -8.94
N GLU A 14 4.11 31.19 -8.75
CA GLU A 14 4.99 32.13 -9.48
C GLU A 14 5.22 31.75 -10.96
N LEU A 15 5.44 30.45 -11.26
CA LEU A 15 5.71 29.94 -12.62
C LEU A 15 4.54 30.07 -13.60
N PHE A 16 3.31 30.16 -13.10
CA PHE A 16 2.10 30.41 -13.89
C PHE A 16 1.53 31.84 -13.70
N ALA A 17 2.19 32.69 -12.90
CA ALA A 17 1.78 34.08 -12.67
C ALA A 17 2.56 35.12 -13.48
N GLN A 18 3.73 34.77 -14.03
CA GLN A 18 4.46 35.67 -14.94
C GLN A 18 4.34 35.22 -16.38
N ASP A 19 3.31 35.75 -17.05
CA ASP A 19 3.42 36.19 -18.44
C ASP A 19 2.31 37.21 -18.69
N SER A 20 2.63 38.47 -18.39
CA SER A 20 1.91 39.64 -18.86
C SER A 20 2.89 40.51 -19.65
N PHE A 21 2.52 40.77 -20.91
CA PHE A 21 3.07 41.75 -21.87
C PHE A 21 4.38 41.40 -22.61
N GLU A 22 4.28 41.14 -23.93
CA GLU A 22 4.42 42.20 -24.94
C GLU A 22 3.90 41.82 -26.34
N LYS A 23 3.22 42.80 -26.96
CA LYS A 23 2.88 42.87 -28.38
C LYS A 23 4.15 43.11 -29.19
N CYS A 24 4.45 42.26 -30.18
CA CYS A 24 5.10 42.66 -31.43
C CYS A 24 4.98 41.55 -32.48
N SER A 25 4.09 41.72 -33.45
CA SER A 25 4.44 41.70 -34.88
C SER A 25 3.17 41.74 -35.73
N ARG A 26 3.07 42.85 -36.47
CA ARG A 26 2.12 43.07 -37.55
C ARG A 26 2.90 42.82 -38.84
N LEU A 27 2.21 42.25 -39.83
CA LEU A 27 2.55 42.17 -41.25
C LEU A 27 3.63 41.17 -41.66
N LEU A 28 3.18 40.07 -42.27
CA LEU A 28 3.56 39.74 -43.64
C LEU A 28 2.43 38.90 -44.26
N SER A 29 1.68 39.53 -45.15
CA SER A 29 0.83 38.87 -46.13
C SER A 29 1.70 37.99 -47.02
N PHE A 30 1.35 36.72 -47.19
CA PHE A 30 1.84 35.96 -48.33
C PHE A 30 0.74 35.06 -48.87
N GLU A 31 0.60 35.16 -50.19
CA GLU A 31 -0.48 34.70 -51.03
C GLU A 31 -0.65 33.18 -51.07
N GLU A 32 -1.91 32.86 -51.27
CA GLU A 32 -2.58 31.61 -51.54
C GLU A 32 -2.01 30.90 -52.79
N SER A 33 -1.76 29.59 -52.70
CA SER A 33 -1.79 28.72 -53.87
C SER A 33 -2.28 27.33 -53.48
N ASP A 34 -3.52 27.07 -53.92
CA ASP A 34 -4.25 25.82 -53.87
C ASP A 34 -3.57 24.70 -54.65
N LEU A 35 -3.42 23.50 -54.05
CA LEU A 35 -3.50 22.22 -54.76
C LEU A 35 -3.92 21.08 -53.79
N PRO A 36 -4.61 20.02 -54.29
CA PRO A 36 -5.72 19.42 -53.57
C PRO A 36 -5.36 18.28 -52.62
N ILE A 37 -6.26 18.15 -51.65
CA ILE A 37 -6.42 17.12 -50.65
C ILE A 37 -6.56 15.75 -51.33
N GLY A 38 -5.45 15.03 -51.42
CA GLY A 38 -5.42 13.58 -51.62
C GLY A 38 -5.31 12.91 -50.25
N LEU A 39 -6.32 12.12 -49.90
CA LEU A 39 -6.42 11.31 -48.69
C LEU A 39 -5.31 10.24 -48.67
N ALA A 40 -4.09 10.65 -48.37
CA ALA A 40 -3.00 9.74 -48.06
C ALA A 40 -3.24 9.20 -46.65
N VAL A 41 -4.11 8.19 -46.56
CA VAL A 41 -4.01 7.21 -45.48
C VAL A 41 -2.61 6.64 -45.60
N VAL A 42 -1.68 7.16 -44.80
CA VAL A 42 -0.40 6.49 -44.53
C VAL A 42 -0.77 5.25 -43.74
N ALA A 43 -1.22 4.22 -44.47
CA ALA A 43 -1.09 2.86 -44.00
C ALA A 43 0.40 2.70 -43.76
N MET A 44 0.80 2.75 -42.48
CA MET A 44 2.06 2.19 -42.02
C MET A 44 2.03 0.74 -42.49
N SER A 45 2.51 0.49 -43.71
CA SER A 45 2.78 -0.85 -44.19
C SER A 45 3.80 -1.38 -43.20
N ALA A 46 3.34 -2.22 -42.27
CA ALA A 46 4.24 -2.90 -41.34
C ALA A 46 5.35 -3.50 -42.21
N ALA A 47 6.55 -2.92 -42.12
CA ALA A 47 7.66 -3.33 -42.95
C ALA A 47 7.74 -4.85 -42.82
N ARG A 48 7.54 -5.57 -43.92
CA ARG A 48 7.52 -7.03 -43.91
C ARG A 48 8.91 -7.46 -43.46
N LEU A 49 9.07 -7.72 -42.17
CA LEU A 49 10.32 -8.18 -41.57
C LEU A 49 10.77 -9.42 -42.35
N SER A 50 12.08 -9.53 -42.60
CA SER A 50 12.61 -10.73 -43.24
C SER A 50 12.26 -11.97 -42.40
N PRO A 51 12.12 -13.17 -43.02
CA PRO A 51 11.84 -14.39 -42.28
C PRO A 51 12.84 -14.65 -41.14
N SER A 52 14.12 -14.33 -41.37
CA SER A 52 15.17 -14.43 -40.35
C SER A 52 14.99 -13.44 -39.20
N ALA A 53 14.60 -12.19 -39.48
CA ALA A 53 14.33 -11.20 -38.44
C ALA A 53 13.12 -11.59 -37.57
N ASN A 54 12.09 -12.20 -38.15
CA ASN A 54 10.94 -12.71 -37.39
C ASN A 54 11.35 -13.88 -36.46
N LEU A 55 12.22 -14.78 -36.92
CA LEU A 55 12.78 -15.86 -36.08
C LEU A 55 13.63 -15.31 -34.92
N LEU A 56 14.47 -14.30 -35.18
CA LEU A 56 15.28 -13.67 -34.15
C LEU A 56 14.41 -12.95 -33.10
N ARG A 57 13.37 -12.23 -33.54
CA ARG A 57 12.42 -11.55 -32.65
C ARG A 57 11.71 -12.52 -31.69
N ASN A 58 11.38 -13.72 -32.16
CA ASN A 58 10.71 -14.75 -31.36
C ASN A 58 11.69 -15.72 -30.68
N SER A 59 13.00 -15.48 -30.80
CA SER A 59 14.02 -16.34 -30.19
C SER A 59 14.12 -16.11 -28.68
N ARG A 60 14.55 -17.15 -27.94
CA ARG A 60 14.70 -17.10 -26.48
C ARG A 60 15.74 -16.09 -26.00
N LEU A 61 16.77 -15.82 -26.81
CA LEU A 61 17.81 -14.84 -26.46
C LEU A 61 17.25 -13.41 -26.46
N PHE A 62 16.39 -13.08 -27.43
CA PHE A 62 15.71 -11.78 -27.52
C PHE A 62 14.57 -11.63 -26.49
N ALA A 63 14.10 -12.73 -25.92
CA ALA A 63 13.11 -12.71 -24.83
C ALA A 63 13.73 -12.38 -23.45
N ILE A 64 15.06 -12.32 -23.33
CA ILE A 64 15.72 -11.94 -22.07
C ILE A 64 15.46 -10.45 -21.80
N PRO A 65 14.87 -10.09 -20.65
CA PRO A 65 14.57 -8.70 -20.33
C PRO A 65 15.86 -7.90 -20.09
N SER A 66 15.83 -6.62 -20.41
CA SER A 66 16.88 -5.68 -20.03
C SER A 66 17.01 -5.60 -18.50
N ALA A 67 18.23 -5.38 -18.01
CA ALA A 67 18.48 -5.23 -16.58
C ALA A 67 17.66 -4.06 -16.01
N LEU A 68 17.06 -4.28 -14.83
CA LEU A 68 16.36 -3.23 -14.09
C LEU A 68 17.36 -2.24 -13.47
N PRO A 69 16.93 -1.00 -13.13
CA PRO A 69 17.76 -0.11 -12.34
C PRO A 69 18.02 -0.69 -10.94
N LEU A 70 19.21 -0.41 -10.40
CA LEU A 70 19.56 -0.75 -9.02
C LEU A 70 18.58 -0.11 -8.03
N PRO A 71 18.26 -0.77 -6.91
CA PRO A 71 17.40 -0.19 -5.89
C PRO A 71 18.05 1.10 -5.35
N VAL A 72 17.31 2.20 -5.41
CA VAL A 72 17.76 3.50 -4.89
C VAL A 72 17.73 3.42 -3.36
N ALA A 73 18.90 3.42 -2.72
CA ALA A 73 18.98 3.61 -1.28
C ALA A 73 18.62 5.07 -0.95
N PRO A 74 17.96 5.34 0.19
CA PRO A 74 17.71 6.72 0.62
C PRO A 74 19.04 7.48 0.73
N THR A 75 19.17 8.57 -0.01
CA THR A 75 20.40 9.34 -0.22
C THR A 75 21.00 9.94 1.06
N TYR A 76 20.24 9.95 2.16
CA TYR A 76 20.60 10.61 3.41
C TYR A 76 21.20 9.68 4.48
N THR A 77 21.25 8.37 4.25
CA THR A 77 21.91 7.43 5.18
C THR A 77 23.08 6.75 4.49
N GLU A 78 24.28 6.92 5.06
CA GLU A 78 25.47 6.15 4.70
C GLU A 78 25.22 4.65 4.96
N THR A 79 24.65 3.98 3.96
CA THR A 79 24.41 2.55 4.05
C THR A 79 25.69 1.89 3.59
N ARG A 80 26.48 1.36 4.53
CA ARG A 80 27.63 0.52 4.20
C ARG A 80 27.12 -0.71 3.44
N SER A 81 27.29 -0.70 2.13
CA SER A 81 26.98 -1.84 1.26
C SER A 81 28.30 -2.42 0.77
N SER A 82 28.40 -3.74 0.75
CA SER A 82 29.52 -4.41 0.10
C SER A 82 29.15 -4.69 -1.36
N ASP A 83 30.13 -4.68 -2.24
CA ASP A 83 29.94 -4.96 -3.68
C ASP A 83 29.39 -6.38 -3.95
N THR A 84 29.54 -7.28 -2.98
CA THR A 84 29.04 -8.66 -3.02
C THR A 84 27.71 -8.84 -2.28
N ALA A 85 27.15 -7.79 -1.67
CA ALA A 85 25.87 -7.90 -0.99
C ALA A 85 24.74 -8.19 -1.98
N THR A 86 23.85 -9.11 -1.60
CA THR A 86 22.65 -9.41 -2.38
C THR A 86 21.72 -8.20 -2.44
N THR A 87 21.22 -7.91 -3.63
CA THR A 87 20.25 -6.83 -3.87
C THR A 87 18.89 -7.13 -3.24
N ILE A 88 18.04 -6.12 -3.09
CA ILE A 88 16.69 -6.27 -2.48
C ILE A 88 15.79 -7.18 -3.34
N TYR A 89 15.86 -7.04 -4.66
CA TYR A 89 15.13 -7.83 -5.65
C TYR A 89 16.07 -8.23 -6.80
N PRO A 90 15.73 -9.26 -7.59
CA PRO A 90 16.52 -9.65 -8.75
C PRO A 90 16.46 -8.58 -9.85
N ILE A 91 17.62 -8.19 -10.35
CA ILE A 91 17.76 -7.13 -11.36
C ILE A 91 17.82 -7.70 -12.78
N ARG A 92 18.24 -8.96 -12.90
CA ARG A 92 18.51 -9.65 -14.16
C ARG A 92 17.85 -11.01 -14.14
N ALA A 93 17.48 -11.49 -15.32
CA ALA A 93 16.90 -12.82 -15.46
C ALA A 93 17.89 -13.91 -15.04
N ALA A 94 17.37 -14.90 -14.31
CA ALA A 94 18.10 -16.13 -14.00
C ALA A 94 17.90 -17.12 -15.16
N LEU A 95 18.98 -17.73 -15.61
CA LEU A 95 18.99 -18.70 -16.70
C LEU A 95 19.34 -20.08 -16.13
N GLU A 96 18.61 -21.09 -16.58
CA GLU A 96 18.83 -22.50 -16.27
C GLU A 96 18.94 -23.33 -17.55
N THR A 97 19.57 -24.50 -17.45
CA THR A 97 19.72 -25.44 -18.56
C THR A 97 19.35 -26.85 -18.13
N PRO A 98 18.96 -27.71 -19.09
CA PRO A 98 18.83 -29.14 -18.81
C PRO A 98 20.18 -29.73 -18.43
N LYS A 99 20.16 -30.75 -17.58
CA LYS A 99 21.37 -31.42 -17.05
C LYS A 99 22.31 -31.95 -18.15
N THR A 100 21.78 -32.31 -19.32
CA THR A 100 22.55 -32.80 -20.48
C THR A 100 23.44 -31.71 -21.09
N SER A 101 22.89 -30.52 -21.34
CA SER A 101 23.63 -29.37 -21.86
C SER A 101 24.58 -28.78 -20.81
N LEU A 102 24.16 -28.77 -19.53
CA LEU A 102 24.99 -28.33 -18.40
C LEU A 102 26.33 -29.08 -18.33
N LYS A 103 26.33 -30.40 -18.54
CA LYS A 103 27.55 -31.22 -18.55
C LYS A 103 28.51 -30.84 -19.69
N ARG A 104 27.99 -30.30 -20.78
CA ARG A 104 28.76 -29.81 -21.93
C ARG A 104 29.19 -28.35 -21.78
N GLY A 105 28.70 -27.66 -20.74
CA GLY A 105 28.88 -26.22 -20.58
C GLY A 105 28.08 -25.39 -21.59
N ASP A 106 27.09 -25.99 -22.26
CA ASP A 106 26.24 -25.29 -23.23
C ASP A 106 25.05 -24.66 -22.53
N TRP A 107 24.93 -23.33 -22.70
CA TRP A 107 23.89 -22.51 -22.12
C TRP A 107 23.04 -21.76 -23.16
N GLY A 108 23.17 -22.11 -24.44
CA GLY A 108 22.49 -21.37 -25.52
C GLY A 108 22.98 -19.93 -25.67
N LEU A 109 24.20 -19.66 -25.20
CA LEU A 109 24.91 -18.40 -25.36
C LEU A 109 25.89 -18.48 -26.54
N LYS A 110 26.53 -17.35 -26.87
CA LYS A 110 27.56 -17.28 -27.90
C LYS A 110 28.72 -18.25 -27.67
N ARG A 111 29.08 -18.51 -26.40
CA ARG A 111 30.16 -19.42 -26.00
C ARG A 111 29.73 -20.30 -24.83
N ALA A 112 30.35 -21.48 -24.73
CA ALA A 112 30.17 -22.36 -23.59
C ALA A 112 30.79 -21.77 -22.32
N LEU A 113 30.16 -21.98 -21.17
CA LEU A 113 30.66 -21.50 -19.88
C LEU A 113 31.62 -22.51 -19.23
N PRO A 114 32.53 -22.06 -18.34
CA PRO A 114 33.45 -22.95 -17.65
C PRO A 114 32.74 -24.01 -16.79
N ILE A 115 32.99 -25.30 -17.08
CA ILE A 115 32.36 -26.46 -16.42
C ILE A 115 32.70 -26.51 -14.92
N LYS A 116 33.92 -26.08 -14.54
CA LYS A 116 34.40 -26.14 -13.15
C LYS A 116 33.53 -25.32 -12.19
N THR A 117 33.08 -24.15 -12.62
CA THR A 117 32.30 -23.21 -11.78
C THR A 117 30.80 -23.44 -11.94
N THR A 118 30.35 -23.95 -13.10
CA THR A 118 28.93 -24.04 -13.43
C THR A 118 28.29 -25.41 -13.12
N THR A 119 29.03 -26.51 -13.21
CA THR A 119 28.45 -27.86 -13.13
C THR A 119 28.47 -28.47 -11.72
N LYS A 120 29.37 -28.02 -10.84
CA LYS A 120 29.52 -28.58 -9.47
C LYS A 120 28.54 -28.00 -8.46
N THR A 121 27.73 -27.01 -8.83
CA THR A 121 26.79 -26.35 -7.94
C THR A 121 25.48 -27.14 -7.85
N GLY A 122 24.87 -27.18 -6.66
CA GLY A 122 23.58 -27.86 -6.46
C GLY A 122 22.42 -27.21 -7.20
N THR A 123 22.54 -25.90 -7.49
CA THR A 123 21.57 -25.10 -8.24
C THR A 123 22.29 -24.42 -9.40
N PRO A 124 22.32 -25.04 -10.59
CA PRO A 124 23.02 -24.50 -11.76
C PRO A 124 22.17 -23.39 -12.41
N THR A 125 22.15 -22.22 -11.79
CA THR A 125 21.49 -21.01 -12.30
C THR A 125 22.46 -19.85 -12.34
N PHE A 126 22.42 -19.06 -13.42
CA PHE A 126 23.31 -17.91 -13.59
C PHE A 126 22.59 -16.70 -14.18
N ARG A 127 23.21 -15.53 -14.07
CA ARG A 127 22.77 -14.25 -14.64
C ARG A 127 23.93 -13.59 -15.36
N ILE A 128 23.64 -12.85 -16.44
CA ILE A 128 24.65 -12.18 -17.27
C ILE A 128 24.87 -10.77 -16.74
N ARG A 129 26.07 -10.40 -16.30
CA ARG A 129 26.33 -9.10 -15.66
C ARG A 129 26.61 -8.00 -16.69
N GLY A 130 27.77 -8.06 -17.34
CA GLY A 130 28.28 -7.05 -18.27
C GLY A 130 28.03 -7.30 -19.76
N GLY A 131 27.45 -8.44 -20.11
CA GLY A 131 27.08 -8.77 -21.49
C GLY A 131 27.38 -10.22 -21.88
N ILE A 132 26.79 -10.67 -22.99
CA ILE A 132 27.00 -12.03 -23.53
C ILE A 132 28.42 -12.21 -24.08
N ASP A 133 29.03 -11.13 -24.58
CA ASP A 133 30.40 -11.11 -25.10
C ASP A 133 31.06 -9.78 -24.71
N THR A 134 32.04 -9.83 -23.79
CA THR A 134 32.81 -8.66 -23.39
C THR A 134 33.99 -8.41 -24.34
N PRO A 135 34.66 -7.24 -24.28
CA PRO A 135 35.86 -6.98 -25.07
C PRO A 135 36.97 -8.02 -24.85
N GLN A 136 36.99 -8.70 -23.71
CA GLN A 136 37.92 -9.80 -23.40
C GLN A 136 37.49 -11.14 -24.00
N HIS A 137 36.51 -11.15 -24.91
CA HIS A 137 35.99 -12.34 -25.56
C HIS A 137 35.54 -13.42 -24.55
N THR A 138 34.96 -12.99 -23.44
CA THR A 138 34.43 -13.86 -22.39
C THR A 138 33.00 -13.43 -22.06
N ALA A 139 32.15 -14.37 -21.62
CA ALA A 139 30.84 -14.03 -21.08
C ALA A 139 31.02 -13.59 -19.62
N ASP A 140 30.53 -12.40 -19.26
CA ASP A 140 30.54 -11.93 -17.87
C ASP A 140 29.27 -12.43 -17.17
N PHE A 141 29.42 -13.41 -16.27
CA PHE A 141 28.33 -14.10 -15.60
C PHE A 141 28.55 -14.20 -14.09
N GLU A 142 27.44 -14.31 -13.37
CA GLU A 142 27.40 -14.49 -11.92
C GLU A 142 26.39 -15.58 -11.57
N SER A 143 26.55 -16.23 -10.42
CA SER A 143 25.52 -17.12 -9.87
C SER A 143 24.21 -16.34 -9.67
N ALA A 144 23.08 -16.96 -10.02
CA ALA A 144 21.75 -16.44 -9.72
C ALA A 144 21.06 -17.26 -8.60
N ALA A 145 21.79 -18.20 -7.99
CA ALA A 145 21.26 -19.10 -6.97
C ALA A 145 20.67 -18.35 -5.78
N ASP A 146 21.25 -17.22 -5.38
CA ASP A 146 20.83 -16.44 -4.22
C ASP A 146 19.35 -16.08 -4.30
N HIS A 147 18.93 -15.45 -5.40
CA HIS A 147 17.54 -15.02 -5.61
C HIS A 147 16.62 -16.18 -5.96
N VAL A 148 17.07 -17.15 -6.76
CA VAL A 148 16.25 -18.30 -7.16
C VAL A 148 15.91 -19.18 -5.95
N ILE A 149 16.89 -19.46 -5.09
CA ILE A 149 16.67 -20.24 -3.88
C ILE A 149 15.81 -19.45 -2.89
N ASN A 150 16.02 -18.14 -2.74
CA ASN A 150 15.19 -17.33 -1.85
C ASN A 150 13.72 -17.28 -2.30
N LEU A 151 13.46 -17.20 -3.61
CA LEU A 151 12.11 -17.30 -4.15
C LEU A 151 11.47 -18.65 -3.81
N LYS A 152 12.20 -19.76 -4.03
CA LYS A 152 11.71 -21.11 -3.68
C LYS A 152 11.41 -21.24 -2.19
N LYS A 153 12.32 -20.78 -1.32
CA LYS A 153 12.10 -20.77 0.13
C LYS A 153 10.88 -19.93 0.51
N PHE A 154 10.65 -18.79 -0.14
CA PHE A 154 9.47 -17.97 0.11
C PHE A 154 8.17 -18.67 -0.30
N GLN A 155 8.17 -19.33 -1.46
CA GLN A 155 7.04 -20.13 -1.94
C GLN A 155 6.75 -21.31 -1.02
N GLU A 156 7.79 -21.95 -0.45
CA GLU A 156 7.66 -23.01 0.56
C GLU A 156 7.05 -22.52 1.89
N LEU A 157 7.27 -21.25 2.28
CA LEU A 157 6.59 -20.67 3.45
C LEU A 157 5.09 -20.45 3.23
N ASP A 158 4.65 -20.55 1.98
CA ASP A 158 3.24 -20.51 1.61
C ASP A 158 2.55 -19.18 2.03
N LEU A 159 3.32 -18.08 2.01
CA LEU A 159 2.86 -16.78 2.51
C LEU A 159 2.08 -16.01 1.46
N ARG A 160 0.94 -15.47 1.91
CA ARG A 160 0.23 -14.44 1.16
C ARG A 160 0.91 -13.10 1.31
N ILE A 161 0.85 -12.32 0.24
CA ILE A 161 1.24 -10.91 0.25
C ILE A 161 -0.01 -10.07 0.48
N THR A 162 0.10 -9.06 1.32
CA THR A 162 -1.03 -8.24 1.74
C THR A 162 -0.67 -6.76 1.67
N LEU A 163 -1.66 -5.94 1.38
CA LEU A 163 -1.46 -4.49 1.37
C LEU A 163 -1.17 -3.97 2.79
N PRO A 164 -0.29 -2.97 2.93
CA PRO A 164 0.04 -2.42 4.22
C PRO A 164 -1.07 -1.55 4.80
N ASP A 165 -1.58 -1.96 5.96
CA ASP A 165 -2.54 -1.19 6.73
C ASP A 165 -1.86 -0.30 7.79
N GLU A 166 -2.57 0.74 8.24
CA GLU A 166 -2.13 1.58 9.35
C GLU A 166 -2.29 0.84 10.68
N LYS A 167 -1.30 1.01 11.57
CA LYS A 167 -1.32 0.38 12.89
C LYS A 167 -2.42 1.03 13.73
N GLY A 168 -3.44 0.25 14.12
CA GLY A 168 -4.45 0.68 15.09
C GLY A 168 -5.87 0.84 14.54
N ARG A 169 -6.07 0.85 13.22
CA ARG A 169 -7.41 0.64 12.66
C ARG A 169 -7.77 -0.85 12.77
N VAL A 170 -9.04 -1.13 13.11
CA VAL A 170 -9.61 -2.48 13.19
C VAL A 170 -9.05 -3.32 12.05
N LYS A 171 -8.41 -4.46 12.38
CA LYS A 171 -7.76 -5.38 11.43
C LYS A 171 -8.67 -5.58 10.23
N ARG A 172 -8.50 -4.78 9.17
CA ARG A 172 -9.13 -5.09 7.90
C ARG A 172 -8.48 -6.38 7.48
N ASP A 173 -9.29 -7.40 7.21
CA ASP A 173 -8.85 -8.68 6.68
C ASP A 173 -7.75 -8.43 5.67
N ASN A 174 -6.50 -8.80 6.00
CA ASN A 174 -5.32 -8.31 5.28
C ASN A 174 -5.57 -8.38 3.77
N LEU A 175 -5.76 -7.22 3.13
CA LEU A 175 -6.37 -7.16 1.80
C LEU A 175 -5.41 -7.73 0.75
N SER A 176 -5.97 -8.48 -0.18
CA SER A 176 -5.20 -9.03 -1.28
C SER A 176 -4.80 -7.92 -2.25
N PRO A 177 -3.53 -7.87 -2.71
CA PRO A 177 -3.10 -6.99 -3.79
C PRO A 177 -3.90 -7.18 -5.08
N PHE A 178 -4.45 -8.37 -5.30
CA PHE A 178 -5.14 -8.77 -6.53
C PHE A 178 -6.66 -8.54 -6.47
N ALA A 179 -7.14 -7.79 -5.47
CA ALA A 179 -8.55 -7.41 -5.43
C ALA A 179 -8.89 -6.52 -6.65
N PRO A 180 -10.02 -6.74 -7.35
CA PRO A 180 -10.34 -6.02 -8.58
C PRO A 180 -10.44 -4.50 -8.38
N ASP A 181 -10.82 -4.06 -7.19
CA ASP A 181 -10.94 -2.65 -6.86
C ASP A 181 -9.58 -1.98 -6.57
N LEU A 182 -8.52 -2.77 -6.35
CA LEU A 182 -7.20 -2.29 -5.93
C LEU A 182 -6.13 -2.53 -7.01
N ASP A 183 -6.21 -3.62 -7.76
CA ASP A 183 -5.22 -3.96 -8.79
C ASP A 183 -5.47 -3.27 -10.13
N ASN A 184 -5.55 -1.94 -10.11
CA ASN A 184 -5.72 -1.15 -11.32
C ASN A 184 -4.45 -0.34 -11.62
N THR A 185 -4.15 -0.18 -12.91
CA THR A 185 -3.08 0.70 -13.39
C THR A 185 -3.61 2.02 -13.92
N THR A 186 -4.82 2.01 -14.47
CA THR A 186 -5.53 3.20 -14.96
C THR A 186 -6.81 3.40 -14.16
N VAL A 187 -7.18 4.66 -13.97
CA VAL A 187 -8.46 5.03 -13.37
C VAL A 187 -9.23 5.72 -14.48
N ASP A 188 -10.06 4.95 -15.19
CA ASP A 188 -10.83 5.43 -16.35
C ASP A 188 -11.90 6.46 -15.95
N THR A 189 -12.34 6.40 -14.70
CA THR A 189 -13.26 7.35 -14.09
C THR A 189 -12.57 7.96 -12.88
N VAL A 190 -12.20 9.25 -12.95
CA VAL A 190 -11.82 9.99 -11.74
C VAL A 190 -12.92 9.72 -10.72
N PRO A 191 -12.60 9.21 -9.50
CA PRO A 191 -13.64 9.05 -8.49
C PRO A 191 -14.34 10.39 -8.41
N VAL A 192 -15.64 10.39 -8.72
CA VAL A 192 -16.49 11.53 -8.40
C VAL A 192 -16.23 11.72 -6.93
N ILE A 193 -15.58 12.85 -6.58
CA ILE A 193 -15.41 13.24 -5.19
C ILE A 193 -16.81 13.05 -4.63
N VAL A 194 -16.99 12.05 -3.75
CA VAL A 194 -18.20 11.95 -2.96
C VAL A 194 -18.12 13.22 -2.15
N GLN A 195 -18.75 14.26 -2.70
CA GLN A 195 -19.22 15.39 -1.95
C GLN A 195 -20.06 14.71 -0.89
N GLN A 196 -19.46 14.44 0.28
CA GLN A 196 -20.20 14.65 1.51
C GLN A 196 -20.85 16.01 1.28
N ASP A 197 -22.18 16.05 1.30
CA ASP A 197 -23.10 17.03 0.70
C ASP A 197 -22.93 18.50 1.14
N GLU A 198 -21.71 18.90 1.46
CA GLU A 198 -21.25 20.18 1.93
C GLU A 198 -20.45 20.85 0.79
N PRO A 199 -20.82 22.06 0.35
CA PRO A 199 -20.06 22.79 -0.64
C PRO A 199 -18.62 22.97 -0.13
N THR A 200 -17.71 22.20 -0.72
CA THR A 200 -16.27 22.31 -0.46
C THR A 200 -15.73 23.66 -0.97
N ALA A 201 -16.47 24.30 -1.87
CA ALA A 201 -16.25 25.67 -2.32
C ALA A 201 -16.62 26.65 -1.20
N TRP A 202 -15.59 27.20 -0.53
CA TRP A 202 -15.74 28.27 0.47
C TRP A 202 -16.65 29.41 -0.01
N LEU A 203 -16.60 29.75 -1.30
CA LEU A 203 -17.39 30.80 -1.94
C LEU A 203 -18.85 30.42 -2.24
N LYS A 204 -19.18 29.12 -2.27
CA LYS A 204 -20.56 28.62 -2.44
C LYS A 204 -21.20 28.20 -1.12
N ALA A 205 -20.40 28.00 -0.07
CA ALA A 205 -20.88 27.78 1.28
C ALA A 205 -21.67 29.00 1.77
N SER A 206 -22.78 28.77 2.47
CA SER A 206 -23.53 29.84 3.14
C SER A 206 -22.66 30.54 4.19
N GLU A 207 -22.99 31.77 4.57
CA GLU A 207 -22.24 32.51 5.60
C GLU A 207 -22.12 31.71 6.91
N THR A 208 -23.21 31.04 7.31
CA THR A 208 -23.26 30.17 8.49
C THR A 208 -22.30 28.99 8.40
N GLN A 209 -22.17 28.37 7.22
CA GLN A 209 -21.22 27.28 6.97
C GLN A 209 -19.76 27.75 6.89
N ARG A 210 -19.50 29.00 6.50
CA ARG A 210 -18.14 29.59 6.54
C ARG A 210 -17.73 29.88 7.97
N VAL A 211 -18.64 30.47 8.74
CA VAL A 211 -18.41 30.81 10.15
C VAL A 211 -18.14 29.55 10.97
N SER A 212 -18.85 28.44 10.72
CA SER A 212 -18.59 27.17 11.42
C SER A 212 -17.20 26.59 11.14
N LYS A 213 -16.62 26.87 9.96
CA LYS A 213 -15.27 26.44 9.55
C LYS A 213 -14.14 27.36 10.03
N LEU A 214 -14.45 28.53 10.60
CA LEU A 214 -13.42 29.44 11.12
C LEU A 214 -12.79 28.90 12.43
N PRO A 215 -11.51 29.22 12.68
CA PRO A 215 -10.87 29.04 13.98
C PRO A 215 -11.67 29.72 15.11
N GLU A 216 -11.67 29.14 16.31
CA GLU A 216 -12.46 29.65 17.46
C GLU A 216 -12.25 31.14 17.74
N HIS A 217 -11.01 31.63 17.65
CA HIS A 217 -10.71 33.04 17.88
C HIS A 217 -11.34 33.98 16.83
N LEU A 218 -11.48 33.54 15.57
CA LEU A 218 -12.12 34.33 14.52
C LEU A 218 -13.65 34.29 14.63
N LYS A 219 -14.20 33.18 15.13
CA LYS A 219 -15.62 33.08 15.48
C LYS A 219 -15.97 34.09 16.56
N ILE A 220 -15.17 34.12 17.63
CA ILE A 220 -15.33 35.08 18.74
C ILE A 220 -15.24 36.52 18.25
N THR A 221 -14.27 36.86 17.39
CA THR A 221 -14.18 38.24 16.86
C THR A 221 -15.33 38.60 15.94
N LEU A 222 -15.89 37.65 15.18
CA LEU A 222 -17.06 37.90 14.34
C LEU A 222 -18.34 38.00 15.17
N GLU A 223 -18.46 37.24 16.25
CA GLU A 223 -19.52 37.37 17.23
C GLU A 223 -19.44 38.74 17.91
N GLN A 224 -18.26 39.17 18.37
CA GLN A 224 -18.02 40.51 18.91
C GLN A 224 -18.36 41.61 17.89
N PHE A 225 -17.96 41.45 16.63
CA PHE A 225 -18.27 42.43 15.58
C PHE A 225 -19.77 42.45 15.25
N LYS A 226 -20.44 41.29 15.31
CA LYS A 226 -21.89 41.18 15.13
C LYS A 226 -22.65 41.75 16.32
N GLU A 227 -22.14 41.59 17.54
CA GLU A 227 -22.66 42.23 18.76
C GLU A 227 -22.47 43.75 18.67
N ASP A 228 -21.29 44.23 18.30
CA ASP A 228 -21.00 45.66 18.12
C ASP A 228 -21.85 46.29 16.99
N MET A 229 -22.14 45.53 15.93
CA MET A 229 -23.08 45.94 14.87
C MET A 229 -24.55 45.78 15.25
N ALA A 230 -24.92 44.81 16.08
CA ALA A 230 -26.29 44.60 16.56
C ALA A 230 -26.68 45.64 17.61
N VAL A 231 -25.73 46.16 18.39
CA VAL A 231 -25.92 47.31 19.29
C VAL A 231 -26.33 48.58 18.52
N GLU A 232 -26.11 48.65 17.20
CA GLU A 232 -26.59 49.73 16.33
C GLU A 232 -27.94 49.42 15.63
N ALA A 233 -28.47 48.21 15.76
CA ALA A 233 -29.68 47.77 15.05
C ALA A 233 -30.51 46.75 15.86
N GLU A 234 -31.12 47.20 16.96
CA GLU A 234 -32.15 46.41 17.66
C GLU A 234 -33.57 46.88 17.30
N SER A 235 -34.26 46.07 16.49
CA SER A 235 -35.66 45.71 16.75
C SER A 235 -35.98 44.33 16.13
N ASP A 236 -36.45 43.45 17.01
CA ASP A 236 -37.36 42.30 16.84
C ASP A 236 -36.86 40.91 16.35
N GLU A 237 -36.94 40.00 17.34
CA GLU A 237 -37.48 38.63 17.37
C GLU A 237 -36.86 37.47 16.53
N SER A 238 -36.60 36.38 17.27
CA SER A 238 -36.41 34.99 16.85
C SER A 238 -37.57 34.15 17.45
N PRO A 239 -38.01 32.98 16.90
CA PRO A 239 -37.21 31.75 17.07
C PRO A 239 -37.41 30.55 16.10
N ALA A 240 -36.49 29.58 16.26
CA ALA A 240 -36.60 28.10 16.23
C ALA A 240 -36.92 27.31 14.92
N ALA A 241 -36.06 26.33 14.58
CA ALA A 241 -36.27 24.89 14.84
C ALA A 241 -35.26 24.01 14.04
N GLY A 242 -34.67 23.01 14.72
CA GLY A 242 -33.78 22.01 14.12
C GLY A 242 -34.54 20.80 13.56
N ILE A 243 -33.98 20.20 12.51
CA ILE A 243 -34.39 18.89 11.97
C ILE A 243 -33.13 18.02 11.92
N GLU A 244 -33.10 16.97 12.74
CA GLU A 244 -32.13 15.89 12.66
C GLU A 244 -32.42 15.02 11.44
N ALA A 245 -31.48 14.97 10.49
CA ALA A 245 -31.52 14.05 9.37
C ALA A 245 -30.95 12.68 9.77
N THR A 246 -31.80 11.67 9.67
CA THR A 246 -31.46 10.25 9.84
C THR A 246 -30.60 9.78 8.68
N ALA A 247 -29.32 9.48 8.95
CA ALA A 247 -28.40 8.95 7.95
C ALA A 247 -28.67 7.46 7.70
N ALA A 248 -29.27 7.15 6.56
CA ALA A 248 -29.32 5.80 6.01
C ALA A 248 -27.91 5.36 5.52
N PRO A 249 -27.57 4.06 5.57
CA PRO A 249 -26.26 3.56 5.18
C PRO A 249 -26.04 3.75 3.68
N SER A 250 -25.13 4.66 3.31
CA SER A 250 -24.73 4.86 1.92
C SER A 250 -24.16 3.56 1.36
N SER A 251 -24.75 3.09 0.26
CA SER A 251 -24.22 2.02 -0.57
C SER A 251 -22.91 2.51 -1.18
N THR A 252 -21.80 2.29 -0.48
CA THR A 252 -20.45 2.66 -0.92
C THR A 252 -20.07 1.80 -2.13
N LYS A 253 -20.29 2.34 -3.34
CA LYS A 253 -19.55 1.86 -4.51
C LYS A 253 -18.06 1.99 -4.15
N SER A 254 -17.35 0.89 -4.01
CA SER A 254 -15.92 0.91 -3.73
C SER A 254 -15.22 1.69 -4.84
N GLU A 255 -14.60 2.81 -4.48
CA GLU A 255 -13.86 3.60 -5.44
C GLU A 255 -12.69 2.77 -5.98
N LYS A 256 -12.55 2.70 -7.31
CA LYS A 256 -11.44 2.00 -7.95
C LYS A 256 -10.14 2.72 -7.60
N ARG A 257 -9.25 2.00 -6.93
CA ARG A 257 -7.90 2.44 -6.57
C ARG A 257 -6.88 1.85 -7.53
N ARG A 258 -5.71 2.49 -7.60
CA ARG A 258 -4.58 2.09 -8.44
C ARG A 258 -3.28 2.17 -7.67
N TRP A 259 -2.29 1.38 -8.10
CA TRP A 259 -0.97 1.37 -7.48
C TRP A 259 0.11 2.01 -8.35
N ARG A 260 -0.11 2.09 -9.67
CA ARG A 260 0.84 2.65 -10.64
C ARG A 260 0.46 4.08 -11.01
N TYR A 261 1.46 4.95 -10.99
CA TYR A 261 1.35 6.36 -11.35
C TYR A 261 2.48 6.72 -12.32
N THR A 262 2.17 7.58 -13.28
CA THR A 262 3.15 8.10 -14.25
C THR A 262 3.93 9.27 -13.66
N GLY A 263 3.26 10.08 -12.83
CA GLY A 263 3.85 11.22 -12.15
C GLY A 263 4.71 10.84 -10.94
N PRO A 264 5.67 11.70 -10.55
CA PRO A 264 6.46 11.48 -9.36
C PRO A 264 5.62 11.64 -8.08
N TYR A 265 6.04 10.94 -7.02
CA TYR A 265 5.46 11.16 -5.69
C TYR A 265 6.14 12.36 -5.01
N LEU A 266 5.44 13.50 -4.99
CA LEU A 266 6.01 14.79 -4.57
C LEU A 266 6.57 14.80 -3.14
N ALA A 267 5.96 14.06 -2.22
CA ALA A 267 6.43 14.03 -0.83
C ALA A 267 7.69 13.18 -0.64
N GLY A 268 8.02 12.28 -1.59
CA GLY A 268 9.17 11.39 -1.51
C GLY A 268 10.40 11.85 -2.29
N ILE A 269 10.26 12.84 -3.19
CA ILE A 269 11.38 13.34 -4.00
C ILE A 269 12.19 14.41 -3.26
N THR A 270 13.46 14.55 -3.63
CA THR A 270 14.34 15.60 -3.12
C THR A 270 14.01 16.96 -3.76
N GLN A 271 14.49 18.05 -3.15
CA GLN A 271 14.27 19.39 -3.70
C GLN A 271 14.89 19.54 -5.10
N TYR A 272 16.10 19.01 -5.31
CA TYR A 272 16.75 19.04 -6.62
C TYR A 272 15.95 18.29 -7.69
N GLU A 273 15.42 17.11 -7.37
CA GLU A 273 14.57 16.34 -8.27
C GLU A 273 13.25 17.05 -8.57
N PHE A 274 12.70 17.76 -7.59
CA PHE A 274 11.52 18.59 -7.76
C PHE A 274 11.78 19.76 -8.71
N ASP A 275 12.89 20.48 -8.55
CA ASP A 275 13.26 21.57 -9.46
C ASP A 275 13.52 21.04 -10.88
N LYS A 276 14.15 19.86 -11.00
CA LYS A 276 14.31 19.13 -12.26
C LYS A 276 12.97 18.70 -12.87
N PHE A 277 11.96 18.41 -12.05
CA PHE A 277 10.61 18.13 -12.52
C PHE A 277 9.93 19.42 -13.03
N LEU A 278 10.01 20.52 -12.29
CA LEU A 278 9.44 21.80 -12.70
C LEU A 278 10.01 22.32 -14.03
N SER A 279 11.32 22.20 -14.21
CA SER A 279 12.01 22.58 -15.46
C SER A 279 11.60 21.74 -16.67
N LYS A 280 11.01 20.55 -16.49
CA LYS A 280 10.45 19.76 -17.60
C LYS A 280 9.11 20.29 -18.09
N ILE A 281 8.43 21.13 -17.31
CA ILE A 281 7.10 21.64 -17.65
C ILE A 281 7.22 22.69 -18.76
N THR A 282 7.12 22.21 -19.99
CA THR A 282 7.24 23.04 -21.20
C THR A 282 5.95 23.80 -21.51
N ALA A 283 6.03 24.82 -22.34
CA ALA A 283 4.87 25.57 -22.83
C ALA A 283 3.80 24.66 -23.48
N LYS A 284 4.21 23.53 -24.08
CA LYS A 284 3.30 22.54 -24.66
C LYS A 284 2.43 21.86 -23.60
N GLU A 285 3.02 21.50 -22.46
CA GLU A 285 2.28 20.91 -21.34
C GLU A 285 1.32 21.93 -20.71
N ARG A 286 1.73 23.21 -20.65
CA ARG A 286 0.85 24.29 -20.20
C ARG A 286 -0.35 24.48 -21.13
N GLY A 287 -0.14 24.42 -22.45
CA GLY A 287 -1.21 24.45 -23.45
C GLY A 287 -2.18 23.27 -23.28
N ALA A 288 -1.65 22.05 -23.20
CA ALA A 288 -2.46 20.85 -22.97
C ALA A 288 -3.25 20.89 -21.66
N PHE A 289 -2.69 21.50 -20.60
CA PHE A 289 -3.41 21.70 -19.35
C PHE A 289 -4.59 22.68 -19.52
N ARG A 290 -4.42 23.76 -20.28
CA ARG A 290 -5.52 24.69 -20.59
C ARG A 290 -6.64 23.99 -21.35
N ASP A 291 -6.31 23.10 -22.30
CA ASP A 291 -7.30 22.28 -23.00
C ASP A 291 -8.07 21.37 -22.05
N LYS A 292 -7.39 20.79 -21.06
CA LYS A 292 -8.04 19.98 -20.02
C LYS A 292 -8.99 20.83 -19.15
N VAL A 293 -8.60 22.05 -18.78
CA VAL A 293 -9.48 22.97 -18.03
C VAL A 293 -10.70 23.36 -18.89
N LYS A 294 -10.51 23.56 -20.19
CA LYS A 294 -11.62 23.78 -21.13
C LYS A 294 -12.58 22.58 -21.18
N GLN A 295 -12.06 21.35 -21.24
CA GLN A 295 -12.88 20.14 -21.15
C GLN A 295 -13.63 20.03 -19.82
N HIS A 296 -12.98 20.37 -18.70
CA HIS A 296 -13.63 20.39 -17.39
C HIS A 296 -14.79 21.39 -17.36
N LEU A 297 -14.59 22.61 -17.87
CA LEU A 297 -15.66 23.61 -17.99
C LEU A 297 -16.83 23.14 -18.84
N ILE A 298 -16.55 22.51 -19.99
CA ILE A 298 -17.59 21.94 -20.86
C ILE A 298 -18.36 20.86 -20.08
N SER A 299 -17.67 19.97 -19.37
CA SER A 299 -18.30 18.91 -18.58
C SER A 299 -19.20 19.48 -17.48
N GLN A 300 -18.73 20.52 -16.77
CA GLN A 300 -19.48 21.18 -15.70
C GLN A 300 -20.74 21.86 -16.24
N ARG A 301 -20.63 22.63 -17.34
CA ARG A 301 -21.80 23.27 -17.96
C ARG A 301 -22.78 22.25 -18.52
N THR A 302 -22.28 21.13 -19.04
CA THR A 302 -23.12 20.02 -19.51
C THR A 302 -23.89 19.40 -18.35
N THR A 303 -23.25 19.19 -17.19
CA THR A 303 -23.94 18.67 -16.00
C THR A 303 -24.95 19.64 -15.42
N GLU A 304 -24.63 20.95 -15.35
CA GLU A 304 -25.56 21.98 -14.87
C GLU A 304 -26.76 22.16 -15.80
N ARG A 305 -26.56 22.05 -17.12
CA ARG A 305 -27.65 22.08 -18.09
C ARG A 305 -28.53 20.84 -17.98
N ARG A 306 -27.91 19.67 -17.78
CA ARG A 306 -28.64 18.41 -17.53
C ARG A 306 -29.46 18.50 -16.25
N SER A 307 -28.89 19.01 -15.15
CA SER A 307 -29.63 19.14 -13.89
C SER A 307 -30.80 20.11 -14.02
N LYS A 308 -30.60 21.29 -14.62
CA LYS A 308 -31.69 22.26 -14.87
C LYS A 308 -32.79 21.68 -15.76
N ALA A 309 -32.44 20.93 -16.79
CA ALA A 309 -33.42 20.28 -17.65
C ALA A 309 -34.26 19.24 -16.89
N LEU A 310 -33.64 18.49 -15.96
CA LEU A 310 -34.35 17.56 -15.08
C LEU A 310 -35.29 18.30 -14.12
N ASP A 311 -34.84 19.42 -13.54
CA ASP A 311 -35.66 20.25 -12.64
C ASP A 311 -36.87 20.88 -13.38
N GLU A 312 -36.69 21.24 -14.65
CA GLU A 312 -37.73 21.79 -15.53
C GLU A 312 -38.60 20.70 -16.20
N GLY A 313 -38.31 19.42 -15.98
CA GLY A 313 -39.06 18.29 -16.54
C GLY A 313 -38.87 18.07 -18.05
N LEU A 314 -37.82 18.63 -18.65
CA LEU A 314 -37.47 18.48 -20.06
C LEU A 314 -36.65 17.20 -20.31
N SER A 315 -36.85 16.54 -21.45
CA SER A 315 -36.14 15.30 -21.82
C SER A 315 -34.63 15.51 -22.01
N GLU A 316 -33.82 14.54 -21.58
CA GLU A 316 -32.34 14.57 -21.65
C GLU A 316 -31.77 14.81 -23.08
N GLU A 317 -32.52 14.43 -24.10
CA GLU A 317 -32.18 14.60 -25.52
C GLU A 317 -32.15 16.07 -25.94
N SER A 318 -32.95 16.94 -25.31
CA SER A 318 -32.98 18.38 -25.60
C SER A 318 -31.75 19.11 -25.03
N ALA A 319 -31.18 18.59 -23.94
CA ALA A 319 -30.01 19.18 -23.29
C ALA A 319 -28.68 18.90 -24.03
N THR A 320 -28.63 17.88 -24.88
CA THR A 320 -27.42 17.42 -25.58
C THR A 320 -27.24 18.01 -26.99
N GLN A 321 -28.24 18.70 -27.54
CA GLN A 321 -28.25 19.11 -28.95
C GLN A 321 -27.34 20.30 -29.31
N SER A 322 -26.96 21.16 -28.37
CA SER A 322 -26.06 22.30 -28.66
C SER A 322 -24.67 22.07 -28.07
N ALA A 323 -23.66 21.94 -28.92
CA ALA A 323 -22.27 21.89 -28.49
C ALA A 323 -21.89 23.18 -27.74
N ILE A 324 -21.41 23.05 -26.50
CA ILE A 324 -21.01 24.20 -25.68
C ILE A 324 -19.64 24.68 -26.16
N THR A 325 -19.60 25.83 -26.85
CA THR A 325 -18.35 26.49 -27.23
C THR A 325 -17.84 27.34 -26.06
N VAL A 326 -16.62 27.09 -25.61
CA VAL A 326 -15.96 27.86 -24.54
C VAL A 326 -14.83 28.69 -25.15
N THR A 327 -14.83 29.99 -24.89
CA THR A 327 -13.79 30.94 -25.35
C THR A 327 -12.52 30.85 -24.49
N GLU A 328 -11.39 31.36 -25.00
CA GLU A 328 -10.14 31.35 -24.23
C GLU A 328 -10.16 32.30 -23.02
N GLU A 329 -10.91 33.42 -23.13
CA GLU A 329 -11.10 34.39 -22.05
C GLU A 329 -11.80 33.74 -20.86
N GLU A 330 -12.89 33.01 -21.10
CA GLU A 330 -13.59 32.23 -20.07
C GLU A 330 -12.67 31.20 -19.38
N VAL A 331 -11.76 30.56 -20.14
CA VAL A 331 -10.77 29.64 -19.56
C VAL A 331 -9.81 30.40 -18.64
N THR A 332 -9.37 31.61 -19.00
CA THR A 332 -8.49 32.41 -18.14
C THR A 332 -9.18 32.87 -16.86
N GLU A 333 -10.43 33.30 -16.94
CA GLU A 333 -11.24 33.67 -15.77
C GLU A 333 -11.50 32.47 -14.87
N HIS A 334 -11.83 31.32 -15.46
CA HIS A 334 -12.01 30.10 -14.71
C HIS A 334 -10.71 29.65 -14.02
N LEU A 335 -9.55 29.85 -14.64
CA LEU A 335 -8.27 29.62 -13.97
C LEU A 335 -8.06 30.59 -12.80
N ARG A 336 -8.55 31.84 -12.85
CA ARG A 336 -8.52 32.76 -11.70
C ARG A 336 -9.43 32.25 -10.58
N TYR A 337 -10.61 31.74 -10.92
CA TYR A 337 -11.52 31.09 -9.99
C TYR A 337 -10.89 29.85 -9.33
N LEU A 338 -10.33 28.93 -10.11
CA LEU A 338 -9.64 27.73 -9.61
C LEU A 338 -8.46 28.10 -8.69
N ARG A 339 -7.74 29.20 -8.96
CA ARG A 339 -6.68 29.68 -8.05
C ARG A 339 -7.20 30.10 -6.68
N SER A 340 -8.45 30.55 -6.58
CA SER A 340 -9.10 30.86 -5.30
C SER A 340 -9.63 29.61 -4.59
N GLU A 341 -9.85 28.51 -5.31
CA GLU A 341 -10.38 27.24 -4.80
C GLU A 341 -9.37 26.09 -4.95
N PRO A 342 -8.40 25.98 -4.03
CA PRO A 342 -7.36 24.96 -4.08
C PRO A 342 -7.89 23.52 -4.09
N GLY A 343 -9.03 23.28 -3.42
CA GLY A 343 -9.68 21.97 -3.37
C GLY A 343 -10.15 21.44 -4.72
N GLN A 344 -10.49 22.30 -5.70
CA GLN A 344 -10.85 21.88 -7.06
C GLN A 344 -9.65 21.93 -8.01
N PHE A 345 -8.77 22.92 -7.83
CA PHE A 345 -7.61 23.08 -8.69
C PHE A 345 -6.58 21.96 -8.52
N GLY A 346 -6.33 21.58 -7.26
CA GLY A 346 -5.37 20.54 -6.92
C GLY A 346 -5.66 19.20 -7.63
N PRO A 347 -6.89 18.64 -7.54
CA PRO A 347 -7.25 17.41 -8.23
C PRO A 347 -7.10 17.49 -9.75
N LEU A 348 -7.36 18.65 -10.38
CA LEU A 348 -7.17 18.83 -11.82
C LEU A 348 -5.68 18.73 -12.21
N ILE A 349 -4.80 19.33 -11.41
CA ILE A 349 -3.35 19.22 -11.57
C ILE A 349 -2.91 17.78 -11.36
N ALA A 350 -3.33 17.16 -10.24
CA ALA A 350 -2.94 15.80 -9.88
C ALA A 350 -3.39 14.79 -10.93
N THR A 351 -4.59 14.96 -11.50
CA THR A 351 -5.08 14.11 -12.60
C THR A 351 -4.39 14.42 -13.93
N PHE A 352 -3.82 15.61 -14.14
CA PHE A 352 -3.13 15.96 -15.40
C PHE A 352 -1.71 15.39 -15.41
N PHE A 353 -0.96 15.61 -14.34
CA PHE A 353 0.39 15.07 -14.19
C PHE A 353 0.42 13.63 -13.66
N ASP A 354 -0.76 13.03 -13.47
CA ASP A 354 -0.92 11.67 -12.96
C ASP A 354 -0.18 11.43 -11.64
N LEU A 355 -0.29 12.39 -10.72
CA LEU A 355 0.40 12.39 -9.42
C LEU A 355 -0.30 11.43 -8.45
N ALA A 356 0.51 10.87 -7.54
CA ALA A 356 0.01 10.11 -6.40
C ALA A 356 -0.42 11.02 -5.26
N ASP A 357 -1.43 10.58 -4.50
CA ASP A 357 -1.98 11.33 -3.38
C ASP A 357 -0.94 11.43 -2.23
N GLY A 358 -0.75 12.64 -1.70
CA GLY A 358 0.17 12.88 -0.58
C GLY A 358 -0.40 12.45 0.77
N PRO A 359 0.41 12.40 1.84
CA PRO A 359 -0.02 12.02 3.19
C PRO A 359 -1.20 12.88 3.68
N GLN A 360 -2.18 12.28 4.37
CA GLN A 360 -3.20 13.07 5.08
C GLN A 360 -2.54 13.81 6.23
N GLN A 361 -2.87 15.10 6.39
CA GLN A 361 -2.55 15.81 7.64
C GLN A 361 -3.57 15.34 8.69
N GLU A 362 -3.09 14.83 9.83
CA GLU A 362 -3.94 14.43 10.96
C GLU A 362 -4.44 15.63 11.79
N LEU A 363 -4.19 16.86 11.33
CA LEU A 363 -4.53 18.07 12.09
C LEU A 363 -5.99 18.44 11.88
N SER A 364 -6.67 18.67 13.01
CA SER A 364 -8.08 18.99 13.26
C SER A 364 -8.72 20.16 12.47
N GLY A 365 -8.14 20.60 11.35
CA GLY A 365 -8.68 21.64 10.47
C GLY A 365 -8.89 21.10 9.06
N SER A 366 -9.97 21.50 8.39
CA SER A 366 -10.14 21.23 6.97
C SER A 366 -9.05 22.00 6.21
N ASP A 367 -7.91 21.35 5.94
CA ASP A 367 -6.89 21.94 5.07
C ASP A 367 -7.53 22.21 3.71
N PRO A 368 -7.66 23.48 3.28
CA PRO A 368 -8.25 23.83 1.98
C PRO A 368 -7.50 23.19 0.81
N TRP A 369 -6.27 22.76 1.06
CA TRP A 369 -5.34 22.17 0.09
C TRP A 369 -5.36 20.64 0.06
N SER A 370 -6.19 19.99 0.88
CA SER A 370 -6.35 18.55 0.79
C SER A 370 -7.11 18.18 -0.49
N TYR A 371 -6.49 17.37 -1.34
CA TYR A 371 -7.03 16.98 -2.65
C TYR A 371 -8.33 16.15 -2.58
N GLY A 372 -8.80 15.76 -1.38
CA GLY A 372 -10.00 14.95 -1.17
C GLY A 372 -10.01 13.58 -1.87
N ARG A 373 -8.90 13.21 -2.53
CA ARG A 373 -8.81 12.03 -3.40
C ARG A 373 -8.19 10.86 -2.62
N ASP A 374 -8.73 9.66 -2.85
CA ASP A 374 -8.18 8.42 -2.32
C ASP A 374 -8.00 7.38 -3.44
N THR A 375 -7.05 7.66 -4.35
CA THR A 375 -6.75 6.73 -5.47
C THR A 375 -5.76 5.65 -5.12
N ILE A 376 -5.01 5.80 -4.04
CA ILE A 376 -3.92 4.88 -3.71
C ILE A 376 -4.50 3.59 -3.15
N THR A 377 -3.96 2.44 -3.59
CA THR A 377 -4.40 1.12 -3.12
C THR A 377 -4.40 0.93 -1.62
N ALA A 378 -3.39 1.46 -0.92
CA ALA A 378 -3.23 1.31 0.53
C ALA A 378 -2.84 2.61 1.21
N LEU A 379 -3.36 2.79 2.42
CA LEU A 379 -3.17 4.02 3.18
C LEU A 379 -1.70 4.24 3.59
N ARG A 380 -0.93 3.18 3.91
CA ARG A 380 0.50 3.33 4.21
C ARG A 380 1.31 3.79 3.00
N TYR A 381 0.90 3.46 1.78
CA TYR A 381 1.52 3.98 0.55
C TYR A 381 1.22 5.47 0.35
N ARG A 382 0.16 6.00 0.94
CA ARG A 382 -0.08 7.44 0.95
C ARG A 382 0.94 8.20 1.79
N GLN A 383 1.47 7.58 2.84
CA GLN A 383 2.51 8.17 3.69
C GLN A 383 3.91 7.96 3.09
N THR A 384 4.21 6.71 2.75
CA THR A 384 5.54 6.30 2.28
C THR A 384 5.76 6.60 0.80
N GLY A 385 4.70 6.64 0.00
CA GLY A 385 4.72 6.73 -1.45
C GLY A 385 4.17 5.45 -2.09
N PRO A 386 3.61 5.55 -3.31
CA PRO A 386 3.16 4.40 -4.07
C PRO A 386 4.32 3.44 -4.35
N PRO A 387 4.09 2.11 -4.37
CA PRO A 387 5.14 1.15 -4.63
C PRO A 387 5.66 1.28 -6.06
N THR A 388 6.98 1.16 -6.24
CA THR A 388 7.62 1.22 -7.57
C THR A 388 7.30 -0.01 -8.44
N THR A 389 6.88 -1.10 -7.80
CA THR A 389 6.50 -2.36 -8.44
C THR A 389 5.08 -2.73 -8.01
N HIS A 390 4.50 -3.77 -8.62
CA HIS A 390 3.21 -4.29 -8.17
C HIS A 390 3.27 -4.62 -6.67
N PRO A 391 2.20 -4.42 -5.87
CA PRO A 391 2.25 -4.70 -4.43
C PRO A 391 2.55 -6.17 -4.06
N SER A 392 2.45 -7.12 -5.01
CA SER A 392 2.91 -8.51 -4.86
C SER A 392 4.39 -8.73 -5.22
N ALA A 393 5.01 -7.79 -5.93
CA ALA A 393 6.34 -7.89 -6.54
C ALA A 393 6.58 -9.17 -7.38
N GLY A 394 5.53 -9.91 -7.75
CA GLY A 394 5.64 -11.21 -8.43
C GLY A 394 6.23 -12.35 -7.57
N LEU A 395 6.24 -12.22 -6.24
CA LEU A 395 6.80 -13.23 -5.34
C LEU A 395 5.80 -14.35 -5.01
N SER A 396 4.53 -13.97 -4.75
CA SER A 396 3.43 -14.89 -4.47
C SER A 396 2.15 -14.36 -5.12
N TYR A 397 1.41 -15.28 -5.73
CA TYR A 397 0.13 -15.01 -6.42
C TYR A 397 -1.07 -15.51 -5.62
N GLN A 398 -0.89 -15.76 -4.33
CA GLN A 398 -1.96 -16.22 -3.47
C GLN A 398 -2.95 -15.10 -3.19
N TYR A 399 -4.20 -15.31 -3.60
CA TYR A 399 -5.27 -14.37 -3.32
C TYR A 399 -5.59 -14.29 -1.83
N SER A 400 -5.73 -15.45 -1.17
CA SER A 400 -6.06 -15.55 0.25
C SER A 400 -5.31 -16.67 0.95
N GLY A 401 -5.11 -16.51 2.26
CA GLY A 401 -4.52 -17.53 3.13
C GLY A 401 -5.57 -18.25 3.97
N ARG A 402 -6.83 -18.31 3.51
CA ARG A 402 -7.96 -18.88 4.25
C ARG A 402 -8.09 -20.38 3.97
N TYR A 403 -7.04 -21.10 4.30
CA TYR A 403 -7.02 -22.56 4.29
C TYR A 403 -6.26 -23.04 5.51
N VAL A 404 -6.47 -24.30 5.87
CA VAL A 404 -5.83 -24.95 7.00
C VAL A 404 -5.03 -26.12 6.46
N LEU A 405 -3.77 -26.22 6.87
CA LEU A 405 -2.93 -27.36 6.53
C LEU A 405 -3.34 -28.55 7.39
N ASN A 406 -3.59 -29.68 6.72
CA ASN A 406 -3.91 -30.94 7.39
C ASN A 406 -2.65 -31.77 7.53
N ASP A 407 -2.18 -31.96 8.76
CA ASP A 407 -1.08 -32.89 9.06
C ASP A 407 -1.61 -34.31 9.25
N VAL A 408 -0.81 -35.29 8.85
CA VAL A 408 -1.20 -36.71 8.83
C VAL A 408 -1.42 -37.25 10.25
N LYS A 409 -0.66 -36.73 11.24
CA LYS A 409 -0.72 -37.23 12.63
C LYS A 409 -1.71 -36.45 13.49
N ILE A 410 -1.65 -35.13 13.43
CA ILE A 410 -2.42 -34.24 14.31
C ILE A 410 -3.78 -33.89 13.71
N GLY A 411 -3.91 -33.94 12.38
CA GLY A 411 -5.04 -33.42 11.65
C GLY A 411 -4.88 -31.93 11.31
N PRO A 412 -5.96 -31.13 11.25
CA PRO A 412 -5.89 -29.72 10.89
C PRO A 412 -5.08 -28.93 11.93
N ILE A 413 -4.01 -28.28 11.47
CA ILE A 413 -3.12 -27.47 12.31
C ILE A 413 -3.65 -26.04 12.43
N GLU A 414 -3.66 -25.48 13.63
CA GLU A 414 -3.96 -24.06 13.82
C GLU A 414 -2.82 -23.18 13.29
N GLY A 415 -3.17 -22.27 12.38
CA GLY A 415 -2.23 -21.33 11.79
C GLY A 415 -1.31 -21.97 10.75
N ARG A 416 -0.16 -21.33 10.50
CA ARG A 416 0.81 -21.78 9.50
C ARG A 416 1.89 -22.66 10.14
N GLN A 417 2.51 -23.49 9.30
CA GLN A 417 3.68 -24.25 9.72
C GLN A 417 4.79 -23.30 10.17
N PRO A 418 5.33 -23.49 11.38
CA PRO A 418 6.46 -22.70 11.83
C PRO A 418 7.70 -23.03 10.99
N ALA A 419 8.57 -22.03 10.82
CA ALA A 419 9.81 -22.15 10.08
C ALA A 419 11.02 -21.91 10.99
N ALA A 420 12.18 -22.43 10.58
CA ALA A 420 13.44 -22.11 11.22
C ALA A 420 13.89 -20.69 10.82
N GLY A 421 14.19 -19.86 11.82
CA GLY A 421 14.75 -18.53 11.68
C GLY A 421 16.15 -18.41 12.30
N ARG A 422 16.88 -17.39 11.90
CA ARG A 422 18.15 -16.98 12.52
C ARG A 422 18.00 -15.62 13.16
N ILE A 423 18.71 -15.40 14.25
CA ILE A 423 18.76 -14.08 14.90
C ILE A 423 19.98 -13.35 14.35
N LEU A 424 19.74 -12.23 13.66
CA LEU A 424 20.80 -11.42 13.06
C LEU A 424 21.24 -10.30 14.01
N GLN A 425 20.27 -9.66 14.66
CA GLN A 425 20.51 -8.62 15.66
C GLN A 425 19.61 -8.88 16.87
N SER A 426 20.21 -9.01 18.05
CA SER A 426 19.50 -9.08 19.32
C SER A 426 19.09 -7.67 19.76
N SER A 427 17.93 -7.55 20.40
CA SER A 427 17.58 -6.35 21.16
C SER A 427 18.35 -6.36 22.48
N ALA A 428 19.20 -5.36 22.73
CA ALA A 428 19.77 -5.19 24.07
C ALA A 428 18.64 -4.83 25.05
N LEU A 429 18.74 -5.32 26.29
CA LEU A 429 17.70 -5.21 27.33
C LEU A 429 17.31 -3.76 27.67
N ASN A 430 18.21 -2.79 27.42
CA ASN A 430 18.08 -1.41 27.88
C ASN A 430 17.69 -0.42 26.75
N GLU A 431 17.54 -0.89 25.51
CA GLU A 431 17.34 -0.01 24.36
C GLU A 431 15.92 -0.21 23.79
N THR A 432 14.96 0.55 24.30
CA THR A 432 13.52 0.50 23.96
C THR A 432 13.22 0.59 22.45
N GLN A 433 14.20 1.08 21.67
CA GLN A 433 14.12 1.30 20.23
C GLN A 433 14.76 0.18 19.38
N ALA A 434 15.62 -0.68 19.94
CA ALA A 434 16.31 -1.71 19.17
C ALA A 434 15.34 -2.87 18.86
N ARG A 435 14.77 -2.90 17.66
CA ARG A 435 13.97 -4.06 17.21
C ARG A 435 14.91 -5.17 16.75
N PRO A 436 14.72 -6.42 17.19
CA PRO A 436 15.57 -7.52 16.73
C PRO A 436 15.32 -7.81 15.25
N LEU A 437 16.39 -8.13 14.54
CA LEU A 437 16.34 -8.53 13.13
C LEU A 437 16.41 -10.05 13.04
N LEU A 438 15.44 -10.64 12.35
CA LEU A 438 15.36 -12.08 12.15
C LEU A 438 15.58 -12.43 10.68
N GLY A 439 16.41 -13.43 10.40
CA GLY A 439 16.55 -14.04 9.09
C GLY A 439 15.54 -15.17 8.92
N VAL A 440 14.58 -15.01 8.02
CA VAL A 440 13.52 -16.00 7.71
C VAL A 440 13.57 -16.31 6.23
N ALA A 441 13.84 -17.57 5.86
CA ALA A 441 13.85 -18.03 4.47
C ALA A 441 14.73 -17.22 3.49
N GLY A 442 15.79 -16.57 3.98
CA GLY A 442 16.67 -15.71 3.15
C GLY A 442 16.30 -14.23 3.16
N PHE A 443 15.19 -13.85 3.80
CA PHE A 443 14.75 -12.47 3.99
C PHE A 443 15.01 -11.99 5.42
N VAL A 444 15.12 -10.68 5.59
CA VAL A 444 15.30 -10.04 6.91
C VAL A 444 13.99 -9.44 7.38
N ALA A 445 13.40 -10.02 8.44
CA ALA A 445 12.21 -9.52 9.12
C ALA A 445 12.60 -8.52 10.22
N SER A 446 12.16 -7.26 10.09
CA SER A 446 12.53 -6.15 10.98
C SER A 446 11.48 -5.84 12.06
N ASN A 447 10.25 -6.31 11.91
CA ASN A 447 9.15 -6.05 12.85
C ASN A 447 8.56 -7.36 13.40
N PRO A 448 9.34 -8.16 14.13
CA PRO A 448 8.75 -9.27 14.83
C PRO A 448 7.83 -8.78 15.97
N ASN A 449 6.75 -9.50 16.26
CA ASN A 449 5.79 -9.09 17.29
C ASN A 449 6.42 -9.08 18.69
N LYS A 450 6.52 -7.91 19.34
CA LYS A 450 7.20 -7.72 20.64
C LYS A 450 6.70 -8.64 21.75
N GLN A 451 5.42 -9.04 21.72
CA GLN A 451 4.82 -9.82 22.80
C GLN A 451 5.40 -11.24 22.95
N GLU A 452 5.86 -11.85 21.86
CA GLU A 452 6.37 -13.24 21.87
C GLU A 452 7.91 -13.32 21.78
N ILE A 453 8.56 -12.20 21.52
CA ILE A 453 10.02 -12.10 21.55
C ILE A 453 10.40 -11.87 23.02
N GLY A 454 10.35 -12.93 23.84
CA GLY A 454 11.11 -12.93 25.09
C GLY A 454 12.56 -12.51 24.80
N ASN A 455 13.27 -11.93 25.77
CA ASN A 455 14.62 -11.38 25.59
C ASN A 455 15.53 -12.31 24.75
N VAL A 456 15.60 -12.06 23.43
CA VAL A 456 16.39 -12.89 22.52
C VAL A 456 17.83 -12.45 22.71
N LYS A 457 18.52 -13.13 23.61
CA LYS A 457 19.93 -12.95 23.86
C LYS A 457 20.73 -13.56 22.71
N TRP A 458 21.75 -12.85 22.25
CA TRP A 458 22.73 -13.43 21.34
C TRP A 458 23.67 -14.34 22.13
N ASP A 459 23.79 -15.59 21.69
CA ASP A 459 24.71 -16.57 22.27
C ASP A 459 25.70 -17.07 21.18
N PRO A 460 27.00 -17.24 21.51
CA PRO A 460 28.03 -17.68 20.57
C PRO A 460 27.96 -19.20 20.33
N VAL A 461 26.93 -19.64 19.58
CA VAL A 461 26.70 -21.05 19.22
C VAL A 461 27.28 -21.34 17.83
N PRO A 462 27.87 -22.53 17.57
CA PRO A 462 28.30 -22.92 16.23
C PRO A 462 27.15 -22.84 15.23
N GLY A 463 27.34 -22.05 14.16
CA GLY A 463 26.30 -21.80 13.15
C GLY A 463 25.27 -20.73 13.54
N GLY A 464 25.48 -20.04 14.66
CA GLY A 464 24.68 -18.91 15.16
C GLY A 464 23.38 -19.32 15.87
N PRO A 465 22.80 -18.42 16.67
CA PRO A 465 21.54 -18.66 17.35
C PRO A 465 20.38 -18.81 16.34
N ARG A 466 19.61 -19.89 16.51
CA ARG A 466 18.44 -20.22 15.70
C ARG A 466 17.19 -20.16 16.57
N CYS A 467 16.07 -19.75 15.97
CA CYS A 467 14.78 -19.69 16.64
C CYS A 467 13.68 -20.26 15.75
N VAL A 468 12.55 -20.61 16.35
CA VAL A 468 11.34 -20.96 15.60
C VAL A 468 10.54 -19.70 15.36
N VAL A 469 10.21 -19.43 14.10
CA VAL A 469 9.42 -18.29 13.68
C VAL A 469 8.12 -18.74 13.05
N SER A 470 7.04 -18.01 13.31
CA SER A 470 5.73 -18.18 12.70
C SER A 470 5.46 -16.98 11.79
N PRO A 471 5.70 -17.11 10.47
CA PRO A 471 5.42 -16.01 9.55
C PRO A 471 3.90 -15.92 9.31
N THR A 472 3.36 -14.70 9.36
CA THR A 472 1.90 -14.44 9.25
C THR A 472 1.53 -13.89 7.89
N ALA A 473 2.24 -12.84 7.45
CA ALA A 473 2.00 -12.15 6.19
C ALA A 473 3.28 -11.47 5.69
N ALA A 474 3.32 -11.16 4.40
CA ALA A 474 4.39 -10.38 3.80
C ALA A 474 3.83 -9.11 3.14
N LEU A 475 4.61 -8.04 3.16
CA LEU A 475 4.25 -6.74 2.61
C LEU A 475 5.38 -6.20 1.75
N VAL A 476 5.05 -5.50 0.67
CA VAL A 476 6.03 -4.84 -0.18
C VAL A 476 6.03 -3.35 0.12
N GLY A 477 7.19 -2.81 0.51
CA GLY A 477 7.37 -1.38 0.73
C GLY A 477 7.52 -0.58 -0.57
N GLN A 478 7.58 0.75 -0.47
CA GLN A 478 7.73 1.65 -1.61
C GLN A 478 8.91 1.26 -2.53
N SER A 479 10.07 0.95 -1.93
CA SER A 479 11.31 0.59 -2.62
C SER A 479 11.32 -0.83 -3.21
N GLY A 480 10.22 -1.58 -3.11
CA GLY A 480 10.17 -3.00 -3.47
C GLY A 480 10.79 -3.93 -2.43
N LYS A 481 11.15 -3.41 -1.25
CA LYS A 481 11.64 -4.22 -0.12
C LYS A 481 10.50 -5.04 0.48
N LEU A 482 10.73 -6.34 0.65
CA LEU A 482 9.81 -7.23 1.34
C LEU A 482 9.95 -7.11 2.87
N GLU A 483 8.86 -6.75 3.54
CA GLU A 483 8.71 -6.80 4.99
C GLU A 483 7.89 -8.03 5.38
N ILE A 484 8.53 -9.04 5.98
CA ILE A 484 7.82 -10.21 6.52
C ILE A 484 7.39 -9.90 7.96
N GLN A 485 6.09 -10.03 8.22
CA GLN A 485 5.54 -10.04 9.57
C GLN A 485 5.66 -11.46 10.11
N ALA A 486 6.52 -11.65 11.10
CA ALA A 486 6.73 -12.93 11.77
C ALA A 486 6.66 -12.75 13.28
N SER A 487 6.18 -13.77 13.99
CA SER A 487 6.31 -13.86 15.45
C SER A 487 7.27 -14.97 15.83
N VAL A 488 7.94 -14.85 16.98
CA VAL A 488 8.87 -15.87 17.47
C VAL A 488 8.10 -16.78 18.39
N LYS A 489 8.11 -18.10 18.14
CA LYS A 489 7.46 -19.07 19.02
C LYS A 489 8.44 -19.52 20.09
N THR A 490 8.13 -19.24 21.35
CA THR A 490 8.98 -19.61 22.51
C THR A 490 8.75 -21.03 23.01
N ASN A 491 7.57 -21.61 22.74
CA ASN A 491 7.16 -22.97 23.09
C ASN A 491 7.54 -24.04 22.05
N TRP A 492 8.44 -23.69 21.13
CA TRP A 492 8.95 -24.55 20.08
C TRP A 492 10.47 -24.52 20.07
N HIS A 493 11.08 -25.65 19.72
CA HIS A 493 12.53 -25.78 19.57
C HIS A 493 12.88 -26.43 18.24
N LEU A 494 14.11 -26.24 17.77
CA LEU A 494 14.61 -26.90 16.57
C LEU A 494 15.25 -28.23 16.99
N LYS A 495 14.76 -29.35 16.46
CA LYS A 495 15.47 -30.64 16.45
C LYS A 495 15.96 -30.87 15.02
N ASP A 496 17.27 -30.98 14.80
CA ASP A 496 17.86 -31.22 13.46
C ASP A 496 17.36 -30.26 12.36
N ASN A 497 17.14 -28.98 12.72
CA ASN A 497 16.56 -27.93 11.87
C ASN A 497 15.07 -28.03 11.58
N VAL A 498 14.37 -28.98 12.18
CA VAL A 498 12.92 -29.13 12.08
C VAL A 498 12.27 -28.52 13.33
N PRO A 499 11.36 -27.55 13.16
CA PRO A 499 10.57 -27.01 14.26
C PRO A 499 9.72 -28.10 14.90
N THR A 500 9.91 -28.31 16.21
CA THR A 500 9.16 -29.31 17.00
C THR A 500 8.54 -28.62 18.20
N PRO A 501 7.26 -28.88 18.53
CA PRO A 501 6.64 -28.32 19.72
C PRO A 501 7.20 -28.97 21.00
N ASP A 502 7.26 -28.21 22.10
CA ASP A 502 7.74 -28.71 23.39
C ASP A 502 6.89 -29.86 23.96
N SER A 503 5.61 -29.96 23.56
CA SER A 503 4.71 -31.04 23.97
C SER A 503 5.21 -32.43 23.56
N GLU A 504 5.82 -32.56 22.38
CA GLU A 504 6.37 -33.84 21.90
C GLU A 504 7.58 -34.28 22.72
N LYS A 505 8.40 -33.34 23.21
CA LYS A 505 9.54 -33.64 24.09
C LYS A 505 9.10 -34.32 25.39
N LYS A 506 7.92 -33.95 25.92
CA LYS A 506 7.35 -34.57 27.12
C LYS A 506 6.89 -36.01 26.90
N SER A 507 6.53 -36.38 25.66
CA SER A 507 6.09 -37.75 25.34
C SER A 507 7.25 -38.75 25.16
N SER A 508 8.45 -38.27 24.82
CA SER A 508 9.65 -39.10 24.63
C SER A 508 10.44 -39.38 25.92
N GLY A 509 10.10 -38.74 27.04
CA GLY A 509 10.65 -39.04 28.35
C GLY A 509 9.80 -40.10 29.06
N GLU A 510 10.37 -41.30 29.28
CA GLU A 510 9.83 -42.38 30.12
C GLU A 510 8.40 -42.85 29.82
N GLN A 511 8.23 -43.60 28.72
CA GLN A 511 7.22 -44.66 28.71
C GLN A 511 7.90 -45.99 29.04
N LEU A 512 8.00 -46.31 30.33
CA LEU A 512 8.18 -47.70 30.77
C LEU A 512 7.05 -48.54 30.15
N PRO A 513 7.34 -49.74 29.61
CA PRO A 513 6.33 -50.56 28.95
C PRO A 513 5.18 -50.89 29.91
N ALA A 514 3.94 -50.75 29.44
CA ALA A 514 2.73 -51.00 30.21
C ALA A 514 2.65 -52.40 30.85
N ALA A 515 3.48 -53.34 30.39
CA ALA A 515 3.64 -54.68 30.95
C ALA A 515 4.23 -54.73 32.38
N ALA A 516 4.85 -53.65 32.87
CA ALA A 516 5.40 -53.59 34.23
C ALA A 516 4.40 -53.06 35.28
N ARG A 517 3.18 -52.69 34.90
CA ARG A 517 2.14 -52.30 35.85
C ARG A 517 1.43 -53.55 36.37
N SER A 518 2.04 -54.17 37.36
CA SER A 518 1.45 -55.27 38.11
C SER A 518 0.08 -54.90 38.66
N ARG A 519 -0.82 -55.88 38.55
CA ARG A 519 -2.19 -55.90 39.02
C ARG A 519 -2.29 -55.36 40.46
N SER A 520 -2.90 -54.19 40.61
CA SER A 520 -3.73 -53.92 41.78
C SER A 520 -5.06 -53.38 41.29
N LEU A 521 -6.13 -54.08 41.67
CA LEU A 521 -7.51 -53.65 41.50
C LEU A 521 -7.67 -52.34 42.27
N ARG A 522 -7.53 -51.21 41.58
CA ARG A 522 -8.00 -49.91 42.07
C ARG A 522 -9.20 -49.51 41.24
N THR A 523 -10.31 -49.31 41.94
CA THR A 523 -11.54 -48.74 41.43
C THR A 523 -11.27 -47.41 40.71
N PRO A 524 -12.05 -47.07 39.67
CA PRO A 524 -11.86 -45.82 38.95
C PRO A 524 -12.16 -44.65 39.88
N SER A 525 -11.16 -43.82 40.18
CA SER A 525 -11.38 -42.55 40.86
C SER A 525 -12.09 -41.59 39.91
N LEU A 526 -13.29 -41.15 40.29
CA LEU A 526 -13.97 -40.01 39.68
C LEU A 526 -13.02 -38.81 39.63
N ARG A 527 -12.75 -38.31 38.41
CA ARG A 527 -11.98 -37.09 38.18
C ARG A 527 -12.69 -35.89 38.81
N ARG A 528 -12.07 -35.28 39.82
CA ARG A 528 -12.27 -33.86 40.12
C ARG A 528 -11.64 -33.03 39.00
N SER A 529 -12.46 -32.30 38.26
CA SER A 529 -12.02 -31.28 37.30
C SER A 529 -11.59 -30.02 38.06
N PRO A 530 -10.42 -29.41 37.79
CA PRO A 530 -10.12 -28.07 38.24
C PRO A 530 -10.74 -27.04 37.28
N GLY A 531 -11.68 -26.25 37.78
CA GLY A 531 -11.81 -24.84 37.45
C GLY A 531 -12.35 -24.46 36.08
N THR A 532 -13.58 -24.85 35.75
CA THR A 532 -14.43 -24.04 34.86
C THR A 532 -15.18 -23.06 35.75
N ARG A 533 -14.93 -21.74 35.61
CA ARG A 533 -15.77 -20.70 36.23
C ARG A 533 -17.12 -20.73 35.53
N VAL A 534 -18.06 -21.47 36.11
CA VAL A 534 -19.49 -21.31 35.82
C VAL A 534 -19.90 -20.04 36.54
N ASN A 535 -20.39 -19.04 35.81
CA ASN A 535 -21.09 -17.92 36.41
C ASN A 535 -22.33 -18.50 37.09
N ILE A 536 -22.33 -18.46 38.42
CA ILE A 536 -23.47 -18.84 39.23
C ILE A 536 -24.44 -17.68 39.15
N ASP A 537 -25.65 -17.94 38.65
CA ASP A 537 -26.74 -16.95 38.66
C ASP A 537 -26.95 -16.48 40.10
N MET A 538 -26.94 -15.16 40.29
CA MET A 538 -26.99 -14.48 41.59
C MET A 538 -28.19 -14.90 42.45
N ASP A 539 -29.26 -15.38 41.81
CA ASP A 539 -30.51 -15.76 42.45
C ASP A 539 -30.37 -17.02 43.33
N LEU A 540 -29.49 -17.96 42.96
CA LEU A 540 -29.24 -19.17 43.75
C LEU A 540 -28.41 -18.91 45.01
N VAL A 541 -27.57 -17.88 44.99
CA VAL A 541 -26.76 -17.48 46.15
C VAL A 541 -27.63 -16.76 47.18
N GLU A 542 -28.54 -15.90 46.73
CA GLU A 542 -29.51 -15.24 47.64
C GLU A 542 -30.48 -16.23 48.28
N GLU A 543 -30.92 -17.27 47.56
CA GLU A 543 -31.81 -18.30 48.10
C GLU A 543 -31.12 -19.16 49.17
N MET A 544 -29.84 -19.51 48.95
CA MET A 544 -29.03 -20.26 49.91
C MET A 544 -28.72 -19.42 51.17
N ASP A 545 -28.49 -18.12 51.02
CA ASP A 545 -28.27 -17.20 52.14
C ASP A 545 -29.56 -16.96 52.95
N ARG A 546 -30.73 -16.94 52.31
CA ARG A 546 -32.02 -16.90 53.01
C ARG A 546 -32.26 -18.18 53.82
N LEU A 547 -31.94 -19.35 53.26
CA LEU A 547 -32.04 -20.63 53.96
C LEU A 547 -31.10 -20.69 55.16
N ASN A 548 -29.86 -20.24 55.03
CA ASN A 548 -28.91 -20.21 56.14
C ASN A 548 -29.30 -19.21 57.24
N ARG A 549 -29.86 -18.05 56.88
CA ARG A 549 -30.39 -17.09 57.87
C ARG A 549 -31.60 -17.66 58.62
N SER A 550 -32.50 -18.36 57.94
CA SER A 550 -33.64 -19.02 58.58
C SER A 550 -33.23 -20.15 59.53
N ALA A 551 -32.19 -20.91 59.18
CA ALA A 551 -31.65 -21.97 60.04
C ALA A 551 -31.00 -21.39 61.31
N SER A 552 -30.29 -20.26 61.21
CA SER A 552 -29.67 -19.58 62.36
C SER A 552 -30.65 -18.91 63.33
N GLN A 553 -31.88 -18.63 62.89
CA GLN A 553 -32.93 -18.07 63.77
C GLN A 553 -33.66 -19.16 64.58
N SER A 554 -33.61 -20.42 64.15
CA SER A 554 -34.20 -21.55 64.90
C SER A 554 -33.34 -22.08 66.07
N SER A 555 -32.07 -21.68 66.17
CA SER A 555 -31.14 -22.22 67.19
C SER A 555 -30.99 -21.38 68.47
N ASN A 556 -31.75 -20.29 68.63
CA ASN A 556 -31.69 -19.40 69.81
C ASN A 556 -32.89 -19.52 70.77
N LEU A 557 -33.66 -20.61 70.69
CA LEU A 557 -34.80 -20.87 71.59
C LEU A 557 -34.74 -22.27 72.23
N THR A 558 -33.57 -22.66 72.73
CA THR A 558 -33.45 -23.77 73.69
C THR A 558 -32.19 -23.61 74.55
N GLY A 559 -32.37 -23.16 75.80
CA GLY A 559 -31.53 -23.63 76.91
C GLY A 559 -30.58 -22.63 77.58
N ARG A 560 -31.11 -21.79 78.48
CA ARG A 560 -30.57 -21.71 79.84
C ARG A 560 -31.62 -21.23 80.84
N VAL A 561 -31.64 -21.97 81.95
CA VAL A 561 -32.31 -21.82 83.27
C VAL A 561 -32.48 -20.38 83.72
#